data_AF-A0A6H2NI53-F1
#
_entry.id   AF-A0A6H2NI53-F1
#
_cell.length_a   1.000
_cell.length_b   1.000
_cell.length_c   1.000
_cell.angle_alpha   90.00
_cell.angle_beta   90.00
_cell.angle_gamma   90.00
#
_symmetry.space_group_name_H-M   'P 1'
#
loop_
_entity.id
_entity.type
_entity.pdbx_description
1 polymer ?
#
loop_
_entity_poly.entity_id
_entity_poly.type
_entity_poly.pdbx_seq_one_letter_code
_entity_poly.pdbx_strand_id
1 'polypeptide(L)'
;MTLALITLTGCTVGPETAEPKGSAPPGLENPLNPGELEPAAWLEGEAQPLGNGTVRAYVTLNDQEIPQEVGVILTAAALNDLPHDELEVVVPLPPQVATTAIDHIAVDWRPHGHHPEP
;
A
#
# COMPACT_ATOMS: atom_id res chain seq x y z
N MET A 1 13.45 -15.24 -6.04
CA MET A 1 12.99 -14.38 -4.94
C MET A 1 12.24 -13.25 -5.62
N THR A 2 10.91 -13.28 -5.61
CA THR A 2 10.07 -12.35 -6.38
C THR A 2 9.29 -11.52 -5.37
N LEU A 3 9.48 -10.20 -5.42
CA LEU A 3 8.81 -9.22 -4.58
C LEU A 3 7.54 -8.76 -5.32
N ALA A 4 6.39 -8.74 -4.63
CA ALA A 4 5.17 -8.12 -5.14
C ALA A 4 4.94 -6.82 -4.35
N LEU A 5 4.89 -5.69 -5.04
CA LEU A 5 4.63 -4.36 -4.49
C LEU A 5 3.21 -3.96 -4.89
N ILE A 6 2.34 -3.71 -3.91
CA ILE A 6 0.98 -3.19 -4.16
C ILE A 6 0.96 -1.77 -3.61
N THR A 7 0.85 -0.78 -4.51
CA THR A 7 0.70 0.63 -4.16
C THR A 7 -0.78 1.02 -4.29
N LEU A 8 -1.32 1.71 -3.28
CA LEU A 8 -2.68 2.28 -3.32
C LEU A 8 -2.54 3.80 -3.40
N THR A 9 -2.82 4.39 -4.56
CA THR A 9 -2.82 5.85 -4.74
C THR A 9 -4.23 6.40 -4.47
N GLY A 10 -4.35 7.39 -3.58
CA GLY A 10 -5.60 8.11 -3.33
C GLY A 10 -5.84 9.24 -4.34
N CYS A 11 -7.08 9.40 -4.79
CA CYS A 11 -7.50 10.48 -5.70
C CYS A 11 -7.95 11.72 -4.93
N THR A 12 -7.49 12.91 -5.31
CA THR A 12 -8.13 14.17 -4.91
C THR A 12 -9.23 14.54 -5.91
N VAL A 13 -10.43 14.86 -5.43
CA VAL A 13 -11.58 15.26 -6.26
C VAL A 13 -11.55 16.76 -6.57
N GLY A 14 -11.45 17.10 -7.86
CA GLY A 14 -11.74 18.43 -8.41
C GLY A 14 -13.07 18.44 -9.18
N PRO A 15 -13.71 19.61 -9.38
CA PRO A 15 -15.09 19.68 -9.85
C PRO A 15 -15.25 19.27 -11.32
N GLU A 16 -16.35 18.55 -11.56
CA GLU A 16 -16.80 17.97 -12.82
C GLU A 16 -17.03 19.03 -13.91
N THR A 17 -16.38 18.88 -15.07
CA THR A 17 -16.87 19.42 -16.35
C THR A 17 -16.75 18.36 -17.44
N ALA A 18 -17.91 18.04 -18.02
CA ALA A 18 -18.26 17.18 -19.14
C ALA A 18 -17.16 16.74 -20.14
N GLU A 19 -17.21 15.45 -20.48
CA GLU A 19 -16.39 14.77 -21.49
C GLU A 19 -16.80 15.11 -22.94
N PRO A 20 -15.85 15.36 -23.87
CA PRO A 20 -16.04 15.13 -25.29
C PRO A 20 -15.50 13.75 -25.70
N LYS A 21 -16.32 12.99 -26.46
CA LYS A 21 -15.92 11.72 -27.08
C LYS A 21 -14.83 11.94 -28.14
N GLY A 22 -13.76 11.14 -28.05
CA GLY A 22 -13.00 10.71 -29.23
C GLY A 22 -11.70 11.46 -29.53
N SER A 23 -10.71 11.31 -28.66
CA SER A 23 -9.29 11.07 -28.98
C SER A 23 -8.54 11.06 -27.66
N ALA A 24 -7.68 10.05 -27.44
CA ALA A 24 -6.80 10.05 -26.27
C ALA A 24 -6.01 11.37 -26.25
N PRO A 25 -6.00 12.11 -25.12
CA PRO A 25 -5.18 13.30 -25.02
C PRO A 25 -3.72 12.92 -25.29
N PRO A 26 -2.93 13.77 -25.97
CA PRO A 26 -1.48 13.57 -26.04
C PRO A 26 -0.96 13.56 -24.60
N GLY A 27 -0.31 12.46 -24.18
CA GLY A 27 0.13 12.24 -22.80
C GLY A 27 -0.23 10.88 -22.18
N LEU A 28 -0.85 9.95 -22.91
CA LEU A 28 -0.92 8.53 -22.50
C LEU A 28 0.27 7.70 -23.00
N GLU A 29 1.37 8.37 -23.33
CA GLU A 29 2.70 7.77 -23.36
C GLU A 29 3.25 7.82 -21.93
N ASN A 30 3.54 6.64 -21.37
CA ASN A 30 4.05 6.40 -20.02
C ASN A 30 4.83 7.60 -19.42
N PRO A 31 4.24 8.41 -18.51
CA PRO A 31 4.82 9.68 -18.07
C PRO A 31 5.85 9.53 -16.95
N LEU A 32 6.41 8.34 -16.74
CA LEU A 32 7.48 8.13 -15.77
C LEU A 32 8.77 8.77 -16.30
N ASN A 33 8.94 10.06 -16.02
CA ASN A 33 10.26 10.67 -15.96
C ASN A 33 11.05 9.90 -14.88
N PRO A 34 12.08 9.11 -15.23
CA PRO A 34 12.71 8.18 -14.28
C PRO A 34 13.43 8.86 -13.12
N GLY A 35 13.54 10.20 -13.14
CA GLY A 35 14.20 10.99 -12.10
C GLY A 35 13.27 11.58 -11.04
N GLU A 36 11.94 11.44 -11.14
CA GLU A 36 10.99 12.12 -10.24
C GLU A 36 10.25 11.17 -9.27
N LEU A 37 10.43 9.86 -9.41
CA LEU A 37 9.65 8.84 -8.67
C LEU A 37 10.49 7.87 -7.85
N GLU A 38 11.81 8.04 -7.83
CA GLU A 38 12.67 7.25 -6.96
C GLU A 38 12.65 7.88 -5.56
N PRO A 39 12.23 7.15 -4.53
CA PRO A 39 12.22 7.69 -3.18
C PRO A 39 13.65 7.88 -2.68
N ALA A 40 13.86 8.95 -1.93
CA ALA A 40 15.14 9.26 -1.28
C ALA A 40 15.46 8.24 -0.17
N ALA A 41 14.44 7.67 0.46
CA ALA A 41 14.59 6.67 1.50
C ALA A 41 13.45 5.65 1.52
N TRP A 42 13.79 4.44 1.93
CA TRP A 42 12.87 3.36 2.27
C TRP A 42 13.02 3.03 3.75
N LEU A 43 11.92 3.09 4.49
CA LEU A 43 11.85 2.75 5.90
C LEU A 43 10.94 1.54 6.08
N GLU A 44 11.41 0.53 6.80
CA GLU A 44 10.65 -0.69 7.06
C GLU A 44 10.27 -0.81 8.54
N GLY A 45 9.06 -1.29 8.80
CA GLY A 45 8.55 -1.59 10.12
C GLY A 45 8.95 -2.99 10.60
N GLU A 46 8.59 -3.30 11.84
CA GLU A 46 8.77 -4.63 12.41
C GLU A 46 7.89 -5.66 11.68
N ALA A 47 8.45 -6.86 11.42
CA ALA A 47 7.69 -7.95 10.83
C ALA A 47 6.71 -8.55 11.84
N GLN A 48 5.46 -8.74 11.42
CA GLN A 48 4.46 -9.53 12.12
C GLN A 48 4.23 -10.87 11.41
N PRO A 49 3.98 -11.96 12.16
CA PRO A 49 3.63 -13.25 11.57
C PRO A 49 2.29 -13.18 10.84
N LEU A 50 2.19 -13.85 9.70
CA LEU A 50 0.96 -14.01 8.92
C LEU A 50 1.06 -15.31 8.11
N GLY A 51 0.11 -16.23 8.28
CA GLY A 51 0.20 -17.57 7.69
C GLY A 51 1.56 -18.22 7.99
N ASN A 52 2.19 -18.79 6.97
CA ASN A 52 3.55 -19.35 7.04
C ASN A 52 4.67 -18.33 6.79
N GLY A 53 4.36 -17.03 6.81
CA GLY A 53 5.30 -15.97 6.49
C GLY A 53 5.16 -14.76 7.41
N THR A 54 5.54 -13.60 6.88
CA THR A 54 5.44 -12.33 7.60
C THR A 54 4.85 -11.22 6.74
N VAL A 55 4.24 -10.25 7.40
CA VAL A 55 3.87 -8.94 6.86
C VAL A 55 4.64 -7.85 7.62
N ARG A 56 5.11 -6.81 6.94
CA ARG A 56 5.70 -5.61 7.58
C ARG A 56 5.25 -4.35 6.84
N ALA A 57 5.20 -3.22 7.52
CA ALA A 57 4.95 -1.94 6.85
C ALA A 57 6.21 -1.43 6.14
N TYR A 58 6.03 -0.62 5.10
CA TYR A 58 7.07 0.24 4.55
C TYR A 58 6.55 1.65 4.36
N VAL A 59 7.46 2.62 4.41
CA VAL A 59 7.21 4.02 4.06
C VAL A 59 8.33 4.49 3.15
N THR A 60 7.98 5.16 2.06
CA THR A 60 8.94 5.85 1.20
C THR A 60 8.90 7.35 1.46
N LEU A 61 10.08 7.98 1.46
CA LEU A 61 10.22 9.42 1.66
C LEU A 61 10.79 10.09 0.41
N ASN A 62 10.40 11.33 0.16
CA ASN A 62 11.12 12.20 -0.78
C ASN A 62 12.38 12.82 -0.15
N ASP A 63 13.11 13.64 -0.92
CA ASP A 63 14.31 14.34 -0.44
C ASP A 63 14.06 15.34 0.71
N GLN A 64 12.79 15.65 1.00
CA GLN A 64 12.36 16.53 2.09
C GLN A 64 11.84 15.74 3.30
N GLU A 65 12.08 14.43 3.33
CA GLU A 65 11.61 13.51 4.39
C GLU A 65 10.08 13.43 4.52
N ILE A 66 9.34 13.83 3.48
CA ILE A 66 7.88 13.76 3.44
C ILE A 66 7.47 12.37 2.93
N PRO A 67 6.60 11.62 3.64
CA PRO A 67 6.06 10.35 3.16
C PRO A 67 5.32 10.50 1.82
N GLN A 68 5.72 9.69 0.84
CA GLN A 68 5.07 9.63 -0.48
C GLN A 68 4.22 8.36 -0.63
N GLU A 69 4.69 7.25 -0.08
CA GLU A 69 3.95 5.98 -0.05
C GLU A 69 3.99 5.36 1.33
N VAL A 70 2.89 4.71 1.71
CA VAL A 70 2.80 3.84 2.86
C VAL A 70 2.15 2.54 2.40
N GLY A 71 2.75 1.40 2.72
CA GLY A 71 2.23 0.11 2.29
C GLY A 71 2.73 -1.04 3.14
N VAL A 72 2.46 -2.27 2.68
CA VAL A 72 2.90 -3.49 3.33
C VAL A 72 3.68 -4.40 2.38
N ILE A 73 4.68 -5.09 2.92
CA ILE A 73 5.43 -6.13 2.24
C ILE A 73 5.06 -7.46 2.87
N LEU A 74 4.51 -8.36 2.06
CA LEU A 74 4.23 -9.73 2.44
C LEU A 74 5.32 -10.64 1.87
N THR A 75 5.84 -11.55 2.69
CA THR A 75 6.62 -12.66 2.14
C THR A 75 5.72 -13.56 1.29
N ALA A 76 6.25 -14.21 0.26
CA ALA A 76 5.46 -15.13 -0.57
C ALA A 76 4.76 -16.24 0.24
N ALA A 77 5.36 -16.67 1.36
CA ALA A 77 4.78 -17.68 2.25
C ALA A 77 3.63 -17.17 3.14
N ALA A 78 3.42 -15.85 3.22
CA ALA A 78 2.42 -15.27 4.12
C ALA A 78 0.98 -15.60 3.73
N LEU A 79 0.75 -15.94 2.46
CA LEU A 79 -0.57 -16.34 1.94
C LEU A 79 -0.79 -17.87 1.97
N ASN A 80 0.17 -18.62 2.52
CA ASN A 80 0.04 -20.06 2.73
C ASN A 80 -0.35 -20.31 4.19
N ASP A 81 -1.27 -21.26 4.41
CA ASP A 81 -1.69 -21.71 5.74
C ASP A 81 -2.23 -20.57 6.63
N LEU A 82 -3.04 -19.70 6.03
CA LEU A 82 -3.83 -18.71 6.78
C LEU A 82 -4.89 -19.44 7.64
N PRO A 83 -5.21 -18.92 8.83
CA PRO A 83 -6.14 -19.58 9.75
C PRO A 83 -7.54 -19.68 9.17
N HIS A 84 -8.29 -20.68 9.63
CA HIS A 84 -9.69 -20.86 9.26
C HIS A 84 -10.61 -19.86 9.96
N ASP A 85 -10.20 -19.39 11.14
CA ASP A 85 -10.88 -18.32 11.88
C ASP A 85 -10.40 -16.94 11.41
N GLU A 86 -11.18 -15.91 11.72
CA GLU A 86 -10.80 -14.51 11.48
C GLU A 86 -9.49 -14.17 12.20
N LEU A 87 -8.65 -13.37 11.55
CA LEU A 87 -7.38 -12.90 12.11
C LEU A 87 -7.19 -11.42 11.77
N GLU A 88 -6.94 -10.61 12.78
CA GLU A 88 -6.50 -9.23 12.61
C GLU A 88 -5.04 -9.10 13.07
N VAL A 89 -4.20 -8.56 12.20
CA VAL A 89 -2.79 -8.26 12.51
C VAL A 89 -2.57 -6.76 12.39
N VAL A 90 -2.26 -6.11 13.53
CA VAL A 90 -1.81 -4.71 13.52
C VAL A 90 -0.35 -4.68 13.10
N VAL A 91 -0.07 -4.03 11.98
CA VAL A 91 1.26 -3.92 11.40
C VAL A 91 1.87 -2.57 11.82
N PRO A 92 2.94 -2.57 12.63
CA PRO A 92 3.53 -1.33 13.11
C PRO A 92 4.23 -0.58 11.97
N LEU A 93 4.01 0.74 11.91
CA LEU A 93 4.76 1.64 11.04
C LEU A 93 6.23 1.74 11.48
N PRO A 94 7.17 2.10 10.58
CA PRO A 94 8.56 2.33 10.96
C PRO A 94 8.67 3.45 12.01
N PRO A 95 9.38 3.26 13.13
CA PRO A 95 9.43 4.22 14.23
C PRO A 95 10.13 5.54 13.86
N GLN A 96 10.89 5.56 12.76
CA GLN A 96 11.58 6.74 12.26
C GLN A 96 10.63 7.74 11.58
N VAL A 97 9.40 7.32 11.26
CA VAL A 97 8.42 8.18 10.59
C VAL A 97 7.62 8.93 11.66
N ALA A 98 8.00 10.18 11.91
CA ALA A 98 7.40 11.00 12.95
C ALA A 98 5.94 11.42 12.64
N THR A 99 5.56 11.48 11.37
CA THR A 99 4.22 11.89 10.93
C THR A 99 3.84 11.22 9.61
N THR A 100 2.79 10.41 9.61
CA THR A 100 2.01 10.11 8.38
C THR A 100 0.56 10.53 8.60
N ALA A 101 -0.26 10.50 7.55
CA ALA A 101 -1.70 10.74 7.68
C ALA A 101 -2.45 9.58 8.37
N ILE A 102 -1.80 8.42 8.55
CA ILE A 102 -2.32 7.25 9.25
C ILE A 102 -1.46 6.95 10.48
N ASP A 103 -2.04 6.30 11.49
CA ASP A 103 -1.33 5.92 12.72
C ASP A 103 -1.10 4.40 12.82
N HIS A 104 -1.85 3.58 12.07
CA HIS A 104 -1.67 2.14 12.00
C HIS A 104 -2.10 1.57 10.64
N ILE A 105 -1.65 0.35 10.36
CA ILE A 105 -2.16 -0.52 9.29
C ILE A 105 -2.69 -1.78 9.96
N ALA A 106 -3.92 -2.19 9.63
CA ALA A 106 -4.48 -3.47 10.03
C ALA A 106 -4.62 -4.38 8.81
N VAL A 107 -4.13 -5.61 8.90
CA VAL A 107 -4.44 -6.67 7.95
C VAL A 107 -5.58 -7.48 8.53
N ASP A 108 -6.77 -7.33 7.95
CA ASP A 108 -8.00 -8.00 8.39
C ASP A 108 -8.31 -9.21 7.49
N TRP A 109 -7.98 -10.41 7.98
CA TRP A 109 -8.26 -11.67 7.30
C TRP A 109 -9.66 -12.18 7.67
N ARG A 110 -10.55 -12.17 6.66
CA ARG A 110 -11.92 -12.67 6.74
C ARG A 110 -12.11 -13.89 5.81
N PRO A 111 -11.81 -15.12 6.26
CA PRO A 111 -11.83 -16.31 5.41
C PRO A 111 -13.22 -16.64 4.84
N HIS A 112 -14.28 -16.16 5.51
CA HIS A 112 -15.67 -16.39 5.12
C HIS A 112 -16.33 -15.15 4.46
N GLY A 113 -15.57 -14.06 4.30
CA GLY A 113 -16.11 -12.77 3.87
C GLY A 113 -17.04 -12.13 4.90
N HIS A 114 -17.72 -11.06 4.49
CA HIS A 114 -18.76 -10.44 5.29
C HIS A 114 -20.08 -11.20 5.14
N HIS A 115 -20.87 -11.28 6.22
CA HIS A 115 -22.24 -11.77 6.12
C HIS A 115 -23.05 -10.83 5.20
N PRO A 116 -23.94 -11.34 4.33
CA PRO A 116 -24.81 -10.50 3.52
C PRO A 116 -25.68 -9.60 4.41
N GLU A 117 -25.85 -8.35 4.01
CA GLU A 117 -26.81 -7.46 4.68
C GLU A 117 -28.26 -7.90 4.33
N PRO A 118 -29.23 -7.72 5.26
CA PRO A 118 -30.63 -8.08 5.03
C PRO A 118 -31.32 -7.26 3.94
#